data_AF-A0A2V8MR84-F1
#
_entry.id   AF-A0A2V8MR84-F1
#
_cell.length_a   1.000
_cell.length_b   1.000
_cell.length_c   1.000
_cell.angle_alpha   90.00
_cell.angle_beta   90.00
_cell.angle_gamma   90.00
#
_symmetry.space_group_name_H-M   'P 1'
#
loop_
_entity.id
_entity.type
_entity.pdbx_description
1 polymer ?
#
loop_
_entity_poly.entity_id
_entity_poly.type
_entity_poly.pdbx_seq_one_letter_code
_entity_poly.pdbx_strand_id
1 'polypeptide(L)'
;MREIDCAKRDATIVFVSDRNIRDLNRHFRQKNRATDVLSFPTKAERFETDLWAHLGEVVISVERAAAQAKQNRLSFQNEIEQLILHGLLHLCGYDHETDKGEMNRLELKLRRKLGI
;
A
#
# COMPACT_ATOMS: atom_id res chain seq x y z
N MET A 1 -1.96 -18.77 12.70
CA MET A 1 -1.44 -17.93 11.60
C MET A 1 -2.65 -17.30 10.96
N ARG A 2 -2.85 -15.97 11.04
CA ARG A 2 -4.02 -15.34 10.40
C ARG A 2 -3.77 -15.32 8.90
N GLU A 3 -4.62 -15.99 8.13
CA GLU A 3 -4.68 -15.79 6.68
C GLU A 3 -5.23 -14.39 6.42
N ILE A 4 -4.76 -13.74 5.35
CA ILE A 4 -5.37 -12.48 4.89
C ILE A 4 -6.73 -12.86 4.29
N ASP A 5 -7.78 -12.82 5.11
CA ASP A 5 -9.14 -13.07 4.66
C ASP A 5 -9.70 -11.82 3.97
N CYS A 6 -9.28 -11.62 2.72
CA CYS A 6 -9.80 -10.60 1.82
C CYS A 6 -10.64 -11.21 0.69
N ALA A 7 -11.15 -12.44 0.85
CA ALA A 7 -11.70 -13.25 -0.24
C ALA A 7 -12.93 -12.66 -0.96
N LYS A 8 -13.45 -11.49 -0.52
CA LYS A 8 -14.56 -10.74 -1.14
C LYS A 8 -14.41 -9.22 -0.97
N ARG A 9 -13.19 -8.70 -1.04
CA ARG A 9 -12.91 -7.28 -0.86
C ARG A 9 -12.11 -6.74 -2.04
N ASP A 10 -12.41 -5.52 -2.45
CA ASP A 10 -11.67 -4.80 -3.49
C ASP A 10 -10.84 -3.65 -2.88
N ALA A 11 -9.88 -3.16 -3.67
CA ALA A 11 -9.08 -1.99 -3.36
C ALA A 11 -8.79 -1.24 -4.65
N THR A 12 -8.72 0.09 -4.58
CA THR A 12 -8.39 0.93 -5.74
C THR A 12 -6.90 1.23 -5.73
N ILE A 13 -6.22 1.01 -6.86
CA ILE A 13 -4.83 1.42 -7.05
C ILE A 13 -4.80 2.65 -7.95
N VAL A 14 -4.20 3.74 -7.47
CA VAL A 14 -4.15 5.02 -8.18
C VAL A 14 -2.70 5.41 -8.44
N PHE A 15 -2.35 5.58 -9.72
CA PHE A 15 -1.04 6.05 -10.12
C PHE A 15 -1.05 7.56 -10.33
N VAL A 16 -0.09 8.26 -9.71
CA VAL A 16 0.00 9.72 -9.73
C VAL A 16 1.44 10.20 -9.96
N SER A 17 1.61 11.50 -10.20
CA SER A 17 2.91 12.17 -10.24
C SER A 17 3.43 12.51 -8.85
N ASP A 18 4.73 12.86 -8.73
CA ASP A 18 5.33 13.33 -7.48
C ASP A 18 4.66 14.58 -6.93
N ARG A 19 4.23 15.46 -7.82
CA ARG A 19 3.51 16.68 -7.45
C ARG A 19 2.22 16.33 -6.70
N ASN A 20 1.42 15.44 -7.28
CA ASN A 20 0.12 15.05 -6.73
C ASN A 20 0.29 14.31 -5.41
N ILE A 21 1.21 13.34 -5.31
CA ILE A 21 1.41 12.61 -4.05
C ILE A 21 2.01 13.49 -2.95
N ARG A 22 2.85 14.48 -3.30
CA ARG A 22 3.35 15.47 -2.33
C ARG A 22 2.22 16.31 -1.75
N ASP A 23 1.29 16.74 -2.58
CA ASP A 23 0.13 17.52 -2.14
C ASP A 23 -0.76 16.67 -1.21
N LEU A 24 -0.99 15.40 -1.52
CA LEU A 24 -1.67 14.44 -0.64
C LEU A 24 -0.92 14.23 0.68
N ASN A 25 0.40 13.99 0.62
CA ASN A 25 1.22 13.76 1.82
C ASN A 25 1.24 14.99 2.75
N ARG A 26 1.24 16.19 2.18
CA ARG A 26 1.09 17.44 2.94
C ARG A 26 -0.28 17.53 3.58
N HIS A 27 -1.35 17.22 2.85
CA HIS A 27 -2.71 17.33 3.36
C HIS A 27 -3.01 16.33 4.48
N PHE A 28 -2.67 15.05 4.27
CA PHE A 28 -3.07 13.95 5.17
C PHE A 28 -2.04 13.60 6.25
N ARG A 29 -0.73 13.79 5.99
CA ARG A 29 0.34 13.47 6.96
C ARG A 29 1.12 14.69 7.43
N GLN A 30 0.76 15.91 7.01
CA GLN A 30 1.50 17.15 7.26
C GLN A 30 2.97 17.10 6.82
N LYS A 31 3.29 16.27 5.80
CA LYS A 31 4.64 16.10 5.27
C LYS A 31 4.73 16.72 3.87
N ASN A 32 5.34 17.89 3.74
CA ASN A 32 5.50 18.58 2.45
C ASN A 32 6.65 18.01 1.59
N ARG A 33 6.57 16.71 1.27
CA ARG A 33 7.51 16.00 0.40
C ARG A 33 6.79 14.88 -0.36
N ALA A 34 7.26 14.56 -1.56
CA ALA A 34 6.78 13.37 -2.26
C ALA A 34 7.16 12.11 -1.48
N THR A 35 6.32 11.08 -1.60
CA THR A 35 6.56 9.73 -1.09
C THR A 35 6.27 8.75 -2.22
N ASP A 36 6.69 7.50 -2.05
CA ASP A 36 6.42 6.39 -2.96
C ASP A 36 4.96 5.95 -2.94
N VAL A 37 4.38 5.72 -1.75
CA VAL A 37 3.03 5.20 -1.58
C VAL A 37 2.31 5.85 -0.39
N LEU A 38 1.00 6.03 -0.52
CA LEU A 38 0.07 6.36 0.55
C LEU A 38 -1.10 5.38 0.52
N SER A 39 -1.59 4.97 1.68
CA SER A 39 -2.75 4.08 1.82
C SER A 39 -3.87 4.79 2.57
N PHE A 40 -5.08 4.75 2.01
CA PHE A 40 -6.27 5.40 2.53
C PHE A 40 -7.34 4.35 2.80
N PRO A 41 -7.40 3.78 4.02
CA PRO A 41 -8.38 2.76 4.36
C PRO A 41 -9.80 3.33 4.39
N THR A 42 -10.76 2.58 3.83
CA THR A 42 -12.18 2.90 3.98
C THR A 42 -12.56 2.75 5.45
N LYS A 43 -13.24 3.76 6.02
CA LYS A 43 -13.86 3.60 7.33
C LYS A 43 -15.10 2.74 7.15
N ALA A 44 -15.10 1.52 7.67
CA ALA A 44 -16.30 0.69 7.70
C ALA A 44 -17.39 1.44 8.49
N GLU A 45 -18.45 1.88 7.81
CA GLU A 45 -19.64 2.33 8.50
C GLU A 45 -20.33 1.12 9.13
N ARG A 46 -20.88 1.30 10.33
CA ARG A 46 -21.41 0.25 11.22
C ARG A 46 -22.56 -0.59 10.62
N PHE A 47 -22.98 -0.33 9.39
CA PHE A 47 -24.16 -0.88 8.74
C PHE A 47 -23.87 -1.63 7.43
N GLU A 48 -22.61 -1.74 6.99
CA GLU A 48 -22.31 -2.47 5.76
C GLU A 48 -22.26 -3.98 6.01
N THR A 49 -23.28 -4.68 5.52
CA THR A 49 -23.35 -6.14 5.51
C THR A 49 -22.23 -6.70 4.65
N ASP A 50 -21.26 -7.37 5.30
CA ASP A 50 -20.09 -8.19 4.95
C ASP A 50 -19.93 -8.85 3.54
N LEU A 51 -20.68 -8.50 2.51
CA LEU A 51 -20.64 -9.18 1.21
C LEU A 51 -19.72 -8.50 0.17
N TRP A 52 -19.42 -7.20 0.30
CA TRP A 52 -18.60 -6.42 -0.64
C TRP A 52 -17.90 -5.24 0.05
N ALA A 53 -16.97 -5.51 0.98
CA ALA A 53 -16.29 -4.45 1.72
C ALA A 53 -15.12 -3.88 0.91
N HIS A 54 -15.16 -2.58 0.60
CA HIS A 54 -14.05 -1.87 -0.04
C HIS A 54 -12.94 -1.60 0.98
N LEU A 55 -11.71 -2.09 0.73
CA LEU A 55 -10.56 -1.87 1.61
C LEU A 55 -10.08 -0.42 1.62
N GLY A 56 -10.25 0.28 0.48
CA GLY A 56 -9.80 1.65 0.29
C GLY A 56 -8.82 1.78 -0.87
N GLU A 57 -7.98 2.80 -0.79
CA GLU A 57 -7.15 3.24 -1.92
C GLU A 57 -5.65 3.17 -1.60
N VAL A 58 -4.86 2.68 -2.56
CA VAL A 58 -3.40 2.75 -2.55
C VAL A 58 -2.97 3.72 -3.65
N VAL A 59 -2.36 4.83 -3.27
CA VAL A 59 -1.89 5.86 -4.19
C VAL A 59 -0.38 5.78 -4.33
N ILE A 60 0.12 5.52 -5.54
CA ILE A 60 1.54 5.31 -5.83
C ILE A 60 2.06 6.42 -6.76
N SER A 61 3.22 7.00 -6.41
CA SER A 61 3.95 7.85 -7.35
C SER A 61 4.74 7.00 -8.34
N VAL A 62 4.45 7.18 -9.63
CA VAL A 62 5.16 6.53 -10.74
C VAL A 62 6.62 6.99 -10.81
N GLU A 63 6.87 8.27 -10.56
CA GLU A 63 8.21 8.85 -10.62
C GLU A 63 9.10 8.32 -9.48
N ARG A 64 8.55 8.21 -8.26
CA ARG A 64 9.27 7.61 -7.12
C ARG A 64 9.50 6.14 -7.31
N ALA A 65 8.49 5.39 -7.74
CA ALA A 65 8.63 3.96 -8.02
C ALA A 65 9.72 3.72 -9.09
N ALA A 66 9.77 4.53 -10.15
CA ALA A 66 10.81 4.41 -11.17
C ALA A 66 12.22 4.74 -10.62
N ALA A 67 12.34 5.75 -9.75
CA ALA A 67 13.60 6.10 -9.11
C ALA A 67 14.05 5.00 -8.12
N GLN A 68 13.14 4.48 -7.30
CA GLN A 68 13.39 3.40 -6.33
C GLN A 68 13.77 2.11 -7.03
N ALA A 69 13.06 1.71 -8.09
CA ALA A 69 13.41 0.52 -8.86
C ALA A 69 14.88 0.55 -9.34
N LYS A 70 15.34 1.70 -9.86
CA LYS A 70 16.74 1.88 -10.24
C LYS A 70 17.69 1.79 -9.04
N GLN A 71 17.32 2.40 -7.92
CA GLN A 71 18.13 2.46 -6.71
C GLN A 71 18.27 1.07 -6.05
N ASN A 72 17.18 0.29 -6.06
CA ASN A 72 17.07 -1.05 -5.52
C ASN A 72 17.54 -2.14 -6.50
N ARG A 73 17.90 -1.76 -7.75
CA ARG A 73 18.25 -2.68 -8.85
C ARG A 73 17.15 -3.71 -9.14
N LEU A 74 15.90 -3.27 -9.06
CA LEU A 74 14.72 -4.04 -9.38
C LEU A 74 14.16 -3.62 -10.75
N SER A 75 13.34 -4.49 -11.33
CA SER A 75 12.49 -4.08 -12.45
C SER A 75 11.47 -3.05 -11.97
N PHE A 76 11.03 -2.15 -12.85
CA PHE A 76 9.97 -1.20 -12.50
C PHE A 76 8.68 -1.93 -12.09
N GLN A 77 8.36 -3.04 -12.75
CA GLN A 77 7.22 -3.87 -12.42
C GLN A 77 7.31 -4.43 -10.99
N ASN A 78 8.47 -5.00 -10.60
CA ASN A 78 8.67 -5.55 -9.26
C ASN A 78 8.51 -4.46 -8.17
N GLU A 79 9.03 -3.26 -8.41
CA GLU A 79 8.87 -2.15 -7.46
C GLU A 79 7.38 -1.78 -7.29
N ILE A 80 6.62 -1.70 -8.39
CA ILE A 80 5.18 -1.44 -8.34
C ILE A 80 4.44 -2.55 -7.59
N GLU A 81 4.74 -3.82 -7.87
CA GLU A 81 4.12 -4.97 -7.20
C GLU A 81 4.44 -4.97 -5.69
N GLN A 82 5.67 -4.63 -5.31
CA GLN A 82 6.06 -4.49 -3.90
C GLN A 82 5.32 -3.33 -3.21
N LEU A 83 5.18 -2.17 -3.87
CA LEU A 83 4.44 -1.01 -3.33
C LEU A 83 2.94 -1.31 -3.20
N ILE A 84 2.34 -2.02 -4.16
CA ILE A 84 0.95 -2.48 -4.06
C ILE A 84 0.78 -3.42 -2.87
N LEU A 85 1.65 -4.43 -2.74
CA LEU A 85 1.61 -5.35 -1.61
C LEU A 85 1.72 -4.61 -0.27
N HIS A 86 2.68 -3.68 -0.16
CA HIS A 86 2.87 -2.86 1.02
C HIS A 86 1.63 -2.04 1.36
N GLY A 87 1.04 -1.36 0.36
CA GLY A 87 -0.18 -0.58 0.55
C GLY A 87 -1.39 -1.43 0.94
N LEU A 88 -1.57 -2.60 0.33
CA LEU A 88 -2.66 -3.53 0.68
C LEU A 88 -2.54 -4.04 2.12
N LEU A 89 -1.32 -4.31 2.60
CA LEU A 89 -1.11 -4.69 4.01
C LEU A 89 -1.54 -3.57 4.96
N HIS A 90 -1.24 -2.31 4.63
CA HIS A 90 -1.76 -1.16 5.38
C HIS A 90 -3.29 -1.07 5.35
N LEU A 91 -3.92 -1.29 4.20
CA LEU A 91 -5.40 -1.33 4.11
C LEU A 91 -6.00 -2.49 4.92
N CYS A 92 -5.27 -3.59 5.10
CA CYS A 92 -5.66 -4.70 5.97
C CYS A 92 -5.45 -4.44 7.47
N GLY A 93 -4.97 -3.25 7.85
CA GLY A 93 -4.77 -2.85 9.24
C GLY A 93 -3.41 -3.23 9.84
N TYR A 94 -2.46 -3.67 9.01
CA TYR A 94 -1.07 -3.81 9.45
C TYR A 94 -0.36 -2.46 9.43
N ASP A 95 0.52 -2.22 10.39
CA ASP A 95 1.28 -0.97 10.47
C ASP A 95 2.69 -1.22 10.99
N HIS A 96 3.67 -1.19 10.08
CA HIS A 96 5.07 -1.41 10.41
C HIS A 96 5.69 -0.27 11.25
N GLU A 97 5.06 0.92 11.34
CA GLU A 97 5.55 2.00 12.20
C GLU A 97 5.21 1.73 13.69
N THR A 98 4.19 0.92 13.98
CA THR A 98 3.67 0.70 15.35
C THR A 98 3.62 -0.77 15.79
N ASP A 99 3.69 -1.72 14.87
CA ASP A 99 3.68 -3.15 15.18
C ASP A 99 5.05 -3.67 15.65
N LYS A 100 5.08 -4.94 16.07
CA LYS A 100 6.31 -5.61 16.56
C LYS A 100 7.08 -6.32 15.43
N GLY A 101 7.07 -5.75 14.24
CA GLY A 101 7.63 -6.31 13.01
C GLY A 101 6.75 -7.38 12.38
N GLU A 102 5.44 -7.38 12.65
CA GLU A 102 4.50 -8.37 12.12
C GLU A 102 4.29 -8.18 10.62
N MET A 103 4.01 -6.94 10.21
CA MET A 103 3.88 -6.53 8.82
C MET A 103 5.13 -6.88 8.02
N ASN A 104 6.30 -6.51 8.51
CA ASN A 104 7.58 -6.77 7.81
C ASN A 104 7.81 -8.26 7.55
N ARG A 105 7.53 -9.13 8.53
CA ARG A 105 7.67 -10.58 8.37
C ARG A 105 6.67 -11.13 7.36
N LEU A 106 5.42 -10.65 7.40
CA LEU A 106 4.37 -11.06 6.50
C LEU A 106 4.67 -10.61 5.06
N GLU A 107 5.09 -9.36 4.88
CA GLU A 107 5.47 -8.79 3.60
C GLU A 107 6.60 -9.59 2.95
N LEU A 108 7.68 -9.87 3.69
CA LEU A 108 8.79 -10.71 3.19
C LEU A 108 8.37 -12.13 2.83
N LYS A 109 7.36 -12.69 3.51
CA LYS A 109 6.81 -14.01 3.18
C LYS A 109 5.99 -13.95 1.88
N LEU A 110 5.18 -12.91 1.71
CA LEU A 110 4.32 -12.74 0.53
C LEU A 110 5.12 -12.40 -0.71
N ARG A 111 6.13 -11.53 -0.61
CA ARG A 111 7.08 -11.24 -1.70
C ARG A 111 7.70 -12.53 -2.26
N ARG A 112 8.21 -13.39 -1.37
CA ARG A 112 8.74 -14.71 -1.74
C ARG A 112 7.72 -15.63 -2.40
N LYS A 113 6.46 -15.63 -1.93
CA LYS A 113 5.39 -16.46 -2.49
C LYS A 113 4.96 -15.98 -3.89
N LEU A 114 5.00 -14.66 -4.12
CA LEU A 114 4.60 -14.03 -5.38
C LEU A 114 5.76 -13.93 -6.40
N GLY A 115 7.00 -14.12 -5.95
CA GLY A 115 8.18 -14.03 -6.82
C GLY A 115 8.62 -12.60 -7.13
N ILE A 116 8.31 -11.65 -6.23
CA ILE A 116 8.54 -10.21 -6.42
C ILE A 116 9.59 -9.64 -5.48
#